data_AF-A0A519K8H7-F1
#
_entry.id   AF-A0A519K8H7-F1
#
_cell.length_a   1.000
_cell.length_b   1.000
_cell.length_c   1.000
_cell.angle_alpha   90.00
_cell.angle_beta   90.00
_cell.angle_gamma   90.00
#
_symmetry.space_group_name_H-M   'P 1'
#
loop_
_entity.id
_entity.type
_entity.pdbx_description
1 polymer ?
#
loop_
_entity_poly.entity_id
_entity_poly.type
_entity_poly.pdbx_seq_one_letter_code
_entity_poly.pdbx_strand_id
1 'polypeptide(L)'
;MLLLAVFNPTVAPELIGGALLVGVFTWAVNRRPRRAGALHEVPEDAAPPRVEAADPRLLDNAFEALADPVLVVSGGEADDIAGRRVVLANAAARELFRIQREGALLVSAVREPTVLEAVDEALFGGIARTTDYSGVGAQTWHWRALTRPLPAPAGEGSLAMLVLRDE
;
A
#
# COMPACT_ATOMS: atom_id res chain seq x y z
N MET A 1 -23.12 -16.27 -39.73
CA MET A 1 -24.45 -16.74 -39.28
C MET A 1 -25.61 -15.91 -39.85
N LEU A 2 -25.47 -14.60 -40.09
CA LEU A 2 -26.54 -13.78 -40.70
C LEU A 2 -26.65 -13.88 -42.25
N LEU A 3 -25.60 -14.30 -42.95
CA LEU A 3 -25.59 -14.41 -44.42
C LEU A 3 -26.20 -15.71 -44.97
N LEU A 4 -26.39 -16.75 -44.15
CA LEU A 4 -26.97 -18.04 -44.57
C LEU A 4 -28.52 -18.06 -44.50
N ALA A 5 -29.13 -17.09 -43.80
CA ALA A 5 -30.58 -17.03 -43.61
C ALA A 5 -31.35 -16.47 -44.83
N VAL A 6 -30.65 -15.82 -45.77
CA VAL A 6 -31.27 -15.21 -46.95
C VAL A 6 -31.48 -16.22 -48.08
N PHE A 7 -30.78 -17.36 -48.08
CA PHE A 7 -30.78 -18.30 -49.21
C PHE A 7 -31.58 -19.61 -49.02
N ASN A 8 -32.16 -19.88 -47.83
CA ASN A 8 -33.01 -21.06 -47.60
C ASN A 8 -34.23 -20.72 -46.70
N PRO A 9 -35.42 -20.46 -47.28
CA PRO A 9 -36.62 -20.05 -46.53
C PRO A 9 -37.23 -21.16 -45.66
N THR A 10 -36.77 -22.41 -45.79
CA THR A 10 -37.26 -23.56 -45.02
C THR A 10 -36.63 -23.71 -43.63
N VAL A 11 -35.49 -23.08 -43.35
CA VAL A 11 -34.77 -23.18 -42.05
C VAL A 11 -34.91 -21.91 -41.18
N ALA A 12 -35.61 -20.90 -41.68
CA ALA A 12 -35.88 -19.64 -41.00
C ALA A 12 -36.56 -19.79 -39.62
N PRO A 13 -37.56 -20.66 -39.40
CA PRO A 13 -38.17 -20.79 -38.07
C PRO A 13 -37.23 -21.45 -37.05
N GLU A 14 -36.36 -22.37 -37.47
CA GLU A 14 -35.41 -23.04 -36.57
C GLU A 14 -34.27 -22.11 -36.13
N LEU A 15 -33.80 -21.23 -37.02
CA LEU A 15 -32.78 -20.23 -36.69
C LEU A 15 -33.30 -19.15 -35.75
N ILE A 16 -34.55 -18.71 -35.93
CA ILE A 16 -35.20 -17.75 -35.03
C ILE A 16 -35.47 -18.40 -33.67
N GLY A 17 -35.91 -19.66 -33.65
CA GLY A 17 -36.09 -20.44 -32.42
C GLY A 17 -34.79 -20.62 -31.65
N GLY A 18 -33.70 -20.95 -32.34
CA GLY A 18 -32.36 -21.09 -31.75
C GLY A 18 -31.85 -19.79 -31.14
N ALA A 19 -32.01 -18.65 -31.83
CA ALA A 19 -31.58 -17.36 -31.31
C ALA A 19 -32.35 -16.93 -30.04
N LEU A 20 -33.65 -17.19 -30.01
CA LEU A 20 -34.49 -16.93 -28.83
C LEU A 20 -34.11 -17.82 -27.65
N LEU A 21 -33.83 -19.10 -27.90
CA LEU A 21 -33.37 -20.04 -26.87
C LEU A 21 -32.02 -19.61 -26.28
N VAL A 22 -31.05 -19.22 -27.11
CA VAL A 22 -29.75 -18.74 -26.66
C VAL A 22 -29.90 -17.43 -25.88
N GLY A 23 -30.76 -16.51 -26.32
CA GLY A 23 -31.05 -15.28 -25.60
C GLY A 23 -31.65 -15.52 -24.20
N VAL A 24 -32.68 -16.38 -24.12
CA VAL A 24 -33.34 -16.72 -22.84
C VAL A 24 -32.40 -17.52 -21.93
N PHE A 25 -31.61 -18.45 -22.47
CA PHE A 25 -30.66 -19.24 -21.69
C PHE A 25 -29.52 -18.37 -21.14
N THR A 26 -28.95 -17.50 -21.98
CA THR A 26 -27.89 -16.55 -21.56
C THR A 26 -28.43 -15.58 -20.51
N TRP A 27 -29.65 -15.08 -20.69
CA TRP A 27 -30.31 -14.25 -19.70
C TRP A 27 -30.59 -14.99 -18.40
N ALA A 28 -31.05 -16.25 -18.43
CA ALA A 28 -31.32 -17.04 -17.23
C ALA A 28 -30.04 -17.41 -16.47
N VAL A 29 -28.94 -17.68 -17.18
CA VAL A 29 -27.63 -17.93 -16.59
C VAL A 29 -27.05 -16.65 -15.98
N ASN A 30 -27.17 -15.51 -16.66
CA ASN A 30 -26.64 -14.22 -16.21
C ASN A 30 -27.56 -13.51 -15.19
N ARG A 31 -28.84 -13.91 -15.10
CA ARG A 31 -29.80 -13.50 -14.07
C ARG A 31 -29.73 -14.32 -12.81
N ARG A 32 -28.87 -15.34 -12.71
CA ARG A 32 -28.57 -15.92 -11.40
C ARG A 32 -28.08 -14.75 -10.54
N PRO A 33 -28.87 -14.30 -9.55
CA PRO A 33 -28.40 -13.27 -8.65
C PRO A 33 -27.07 -13.82 -8.13
N ARG A 34 -26.01 -13.01 -8.19
CA ARG A 34 -24.83 -13.31 -7.37
C ARG A 34 -25.42 -13.70 -6.02
N ARG A 35 -25.32 -14.99 -5.65
CA ARG A 35 -25.41 -15.37 -4.26
C ARG A 35 -24.22 -14.64 -3.67
N ALA A 36 -24.45 -13.38 -3.28
CA ALA A 36 -23.70 -12.72 -2.25
C ALA A 36 -23.57 -13.81 -1.20
N GLY A 37 -22.34 -14.31 -1.03
CA GLY A 37 -22.06 -15.47 -0.20
C GLY A 37 -22.84 -15.28 1.07
N ALA A 38 -23.62 -16.31 1.45
CA ALA A 38 -24.55 -16.27 2.56
C ALA A 38 -23.93 -15.45 3.68
N LEU A 39 -24.33 -14.18 3.75
CA LEU A 39 -24.05 -13.34 4.88
C LEU A 39 -24.76 -14.11 5.97
N HIS A 40 -24.02 -14.63 6.95
CA HIS A 40 -24.62 -14.84 8.24
C HIS A 40 -25.45 -13.58 8.48
N GLU A 41 -26.77 -13.72 8.64
CA GLU A 41 -27.62 -12.64 9.12
C GLU A 41 -27.11 -12.32 10.52
N VAL A 42 -26.06 -11.49 10.56
CA VAL A 42 -25.67 -10.74 11.73
C VAL A 42 -26.90 -9.87 11.99
N PRO A 43 -27.52 -9.96 13.18
CA PRO A 43 -28.69 -9.16 13.51
C PRO A 43 -28.47 -7.72 13.07
N GLU A 44 -29.44 -7.13 12.35
CA GLU A 44 -29.36 -5.76 11.82
C GLU A 44 -29.18 -4.71 12.94
N ASP A 45 -29.41 -5.12 14.20
CA ASP A 45 -29.21 -4.32 15.42
C ASP A 45 -27.87 -4.58 16.14
N ALA A 46 -27.05 -5.50 15.62
CA ALA A 46 -25.66 -5.66 16.07
C ALA A 46 -24.81 -4.64 15.31
N ALA A 47 -24.87 -3.38 15.77
CA ALA A 47 -23.81 -2.43 15.46
C ALA A 47 -22.46 -3.16 15.66
N PRO A 48 -21.54 -3.14 14.67
CA PRO A 48 -20.25 -3.79 14.86
C PRO A 48 -19.67 -3.24 16.16
N PRO A 49 -19.11 -4.11 17.04
CA PRO A 49 -18.52 -3.63 18.27
C PRO A 49 -17.59 -2.50 17.88
N ARG A 50 -17.88 -1.30 18.40
CA ARG A 50 -17.07 -0.12 18.12
C ARG A 50 -15.69 -0.48 18.66
N VAL A 51 -14.77 -0.85 17.77
CA VAL A 51 -13.39 -1.12 18.15
C VAL A 51 -12.92 0.19 18.77
N GLU A 52 -12.73 0.20 20.09
CA GLU A 52 -12.14 1.33 20.77
C GLU A 52 -10.85 1.70 20.03
N ALA A 53 -10.60 3.01 19.90
CA ALA A 53 -9.37 3.50 19.27
C ALA A 53 -8.20 2.68 19.81
N ALA A 54 -7.42 2.08 18.89
CA ALA A 54 -6.39 1.11 19.26
C ALA A 54 -5.53 1.66 20.41
N ASP A 55 -5.37 0.86 21.47
CA ASP A 55 -4.49 1.19 22.60
C ASP A 55 -3.13 1.64 22.03
N PRO A 56 -2.58 2.81 22.41
CA PRO A 56 -1.27 3.26 21.96
C PRO A 56 -0.20 2.17 22.09
N ARG A 57 -0.28 1.33 23.13
CA ARG A 57 0.64 0.20 23.34
C ARG A 57 0.52 -0.86 22.25
N LEU A 58 -0.69 -1.09 21.73
CA LEU A 58 -0.90 -2.02 20.63
C LEU A 58 -0.26 -1.48 19.36
N LEU A 59 -0.38 -0.18 19.09
CA LEU A 59 0.26 0.45 17.93
C LEU A 59 1.80 0.37 18.02
N ASP A 60 2.35 0.66 19.19
CA ASP A 60 3.79 0.52 19.45
C ASP A 60 4.25 -0.92 19.23
N ASN A 61 3.56 -1.89 19.83
CA ASN A 61 3.89 -3.30 19.66
C ASN A 61 3.77 -3.76 18.20
N ALA A 62 2.77 -3.28 17.46
CA ALA A 62 2.60 -3.60 16.05
C ALA A 62 3.73 -3.01 15.19
N PHE A 63 4.12 -1.76 15.45
CA PHE A 63 5.24 -1.11 14.77
C PHE A 63 6.55 -1.86 15.01
N GLU A 64 6.81 -2.25 16.25
CA GLU A 64 8.00 -3.00 16.64
C GLU A 64 8.05 -4.43 16.08
N ALA A 65 6.89 -5.05 15.85
CA ALA A 65 6.78 -6.40 15.30
C ALA A 65 6.94 -6.48 13.77
N LEU A 66 7.00 -5.34 13.06
CA LEU A 66 7.20 -5.33 11.60
C LEU A 66 8.58 -5.91 11.24
N ALA A 67 8.57 -6.88 10.32
CA ALA A 67 9.81 -7.47 9.77
C ALA A 67 10.57 -6.50 8.87
N ASP A 68 9.84 -5.66 8.12
CA ASP A 68 10.43 -4.64 7.27
C ASP A 68 11.01 -3.51 8.14
N PRO A 69 12.23 -3.04 7.87
CA PRO A 69 12.79 -1.85 8.51
C PRO A 69 11.95 -0.60 8.21
N VAL A 70 11.45 0.05 9.25
CA VAL A 70 10.68 1.30 9.16
C VAL A 70 11.30 2.39 10.01
N LEU A 71 11.52 3.56 9.41
CA LEU A 71 11.94 4.80 10.06
C LEU A 71 10.88 5.90 9.87
N VAL A 72 10.68 6.71 10.90
CA VAL A 72 10.01 8.01 10.80
C VAL A 72 11.06 9.10 10.99
N VAL A 73 11.10 10.04 10.06
CA VAL A 73 12.06 11.13 10.00
C VAL A 73 11.32 12.44 10.16
N SER A 74 11.84 13.33 11.02
CA SER A 74 11.44 14.73 11.09
C SER A 74 12.41 15.60 10.30
N GLY A 75 11.86 16.50 9.50
CA GLY A 75 12.56 17.61 8.87
C GLY A 75 12.28 18.92 9.62
N GLY A 76 13.34 19.68 9.88
CA GLY A 76 13.24 21.07 10.33
C GLY A 76 12.96 21.99 9.14
N GLU A 77 13.82 22.99 8.93
CA GLU A 77 13.79 23.82 7.72
C GLU A 77 14.39 23.05 6.52
N ALA A 78 13.89 23.31 5.30
CA ALA A 78 14.30 22.60 4.10
C ALA A 78 15.82 22.68 3.83
N ASP A 79 16.42 23.84 4.13
CA ASP A 79 17.84 24.14 3.91
C ASP A 79 18.77 23.56 5.01
N ASP A 80 18.22 23.05 6.12
CA ASP A 80 19.02 22.42 7.18
C ASP A 80 19.15 20.90 6.95
N ILE A 81 20.10 20.52 6.09
CA ILE A 81 20.44 19.11 5.81
C ILE A 81 20.84 18.35 7.08
N ALA A 82 21.39 19.03 8.09
CA ALA A 82 21.72 18.44 9.39
C ALA A 82 20.50 18.33 10.32
N GLY A 83 19.37 18.93 9.97
CA GLY A 83 18.13 18.92 10.75
C GLY A 83 17.31 17.63 10.62
N ARG A 84 17.66 16.72 9.70
CA ARG A 84 16.92 15.48 9.45
C ARG A 84 17.21 14.45 10.53
N ARG A 85 16.21 14.19 11.38
CA ARG A 85 16.34 13.31 12.55
C ARG A 85 15.39 12.15 12.47
N VAL A 86 15.87 10.96 12.83
CA VAL A 86 15.04 9.79 13.04
C VAL A 86 14.31 9.97 14.36
N VAL A 87 12.99 10.15 14.31
CA VAL A 87 12.15 10.30 15.49
C VAL A 87 11.61 8.96 15.98
N LEU A 88 11.35 8.02 15.06
CA LEU A 88 10.98 6.64 15.38
C LEU A 88 11.71 5.66 14.46
N ALA A 89 12.04 4.50 14.98
CA ALA A 89 12.64 3.40 14.24
C ALA A 89 12.17 2.09 14.86
N ASN A 90 11.63 1.15 14.09
CA ASN A 90 11.24 -0.15 14.64
C ASN A 90 12.46 -1.03 14.93
N ALA A 91 12.25 -2.18 15.57
CA ALA A 91 13.29 -3.15 15.89
C ALA A 91 14.15 -3.53 14.68
N ALA A 92 13.52 -3.88 13.55
CA ALA A 92 14.22 -4.25 12.32
C ALA A 92 15.11 -3.12 11.79
N ALA A 93 14.64 -1.87 11.82
CA ALA A 93 15.44 -0.71 11.40
C ALA A 93 16.58 -0.39 12.35
N ARG A 94 16.36 -0.48 13.66
CA ARG A 94 17.43 -0.27 14.66
C ARG A 94 18.53 -1.32 14.50
N GLU A 95 18.16 -2.57 14.22
CA GLU A 95 19.12 -3.64 13.96
C GLU A 95 19.93 -3.40 12.69
N LEU A 96 19.25 -3.11 11.57
CA LEU A 96 19.89 -2.90 10.27
C LEU A 96 20.83 -1.68 10.28
N PHE A 97 20.30 -0.52 10.70
CA PHE A 97 21.01 0.75 10.63
C PHE A 97 21.89 1.03 11.85
N ARG A 98 21.90 0.13 12.85
CA ARG A 98 22.63 0.29 14.11
C ARG A 98 22.30 1.61 14.82
N ILE A 99 21.01 1.96 14.87
CA ILE A 99 20.54 3.20 15.51
C ILE A 99 20.58 3.01 17.03
N GLN A 100 21.51 3.70 17.68
CA GLN A 100 21.77 3.57 19.12
C GLN A 100 20.81 4.42 19.98
N ARG A 101 20.22 5.48 19.42
CA ARG A 101 19.37 6.45 20.13
C ARG A 101 18.35 7.08 19.20
N GLU A 102 17.16 7.38 19.73
CA GLU A 102 16.18 8.25 19.08
C GLU A 102 16.75 9.66 18.87
N GLY A 103 16.30 10.35 17.83
CA GLY A 103 16.80 11.67 17.43
C GLY A 103 18.15 11.64 16.70
N ALA A 104 18.65 10.46 16.32
CA ALA A 104 19.85 10.30 15.52
C ALA A 104 19.70 10.97 14.14
N LEU A 105 20.83 11.44 13.58
CA LEU A 105 20.83 12.06 12.26
C LEU A 105 20.58 11.02 11.18
N LEU A 106 19.64 11.26 10.26
CA LEU A 106 19.32 10.32 9.19
C LEU A 106 20.56 10.00 8.35
N VAL A 107 21.35 11.02 8.02
CA VAL A 107 22.60 10.92 7.24
C VAL A 107 23.69 10.07 7.92
N SER A 108 23.57 9.79 9.22
CA SER A 108 24.48 8.88 9.92
C SER A 108 24.11 7.41 9.73
N ALA A 109 22.83 7.12 9.49
CA ALA A 109 22.26 5.79 9.30
C ALA A 109 22.18 5.40 7.81
N VAL A 110 21.72 6.32 6.96
CA VAL A 110 21.53 6.11 5.52
C VAL A 110 22.57 6.90 4.75
N ARG A 111 23.38 6.21 3.93
CA ARG A 111 24.46 6.80 3.14
C ARG A 111 24.16 6.87 1.63
N GLU A 112 23.01 6.36 1.21
CA GLU A 112 22.60 6.33 -0.19
C GLU A 112 21.98 7.69 -0.58
N PRO A 113 22.62 8.48 -1.47
CA PRO A 113 22.15 9.83 -1.80
C PRO A 113 20.75 9.85 -2.41
N THR A 114 20.42 8.87 -3.24
CA THR A 114 19.10 8.80 -3.91
C THR A 114 17.96 8.57 -2.93
N VAL A 115 18.21 7.82 -1.84
CA VAL A 115 17.25 7.62 -0.75
C VAL A 115 17.10 8.89 0.09
N LEU A 116 18.20 9.60 0.37
CA LEU A 116 18.14 10.86 1.11
C LEU A 116 17.33 11.92 0.35
N GLU A 117 17.53 12.04 -0.96
CA GLU A 117 16.73 12.92 -1.82
C GLU A 117 15.24 12.53 -1.81
N ALA A 118 14.93 11.22 -1.88
CA ALA A 118 13.56 10.74 -1.81
C ALA A 118 12.87 11.08 -0.47
N VAL A 119 13.61 11.00 0.65
CA VAL A 119 13.10 11.40 1.96
C VAL A 119 12.84 12.90 2.00
N ASP A 120 13.71 13.72 1.40
CA ASP A 120 13.53 15.18 1.35
C ASP A 120 12.32 15.58 0.51
N GLU A 121 12.12 14.89 -0.63
CA GLU A 121 10.95 15.08 -1.48
C GLU A 121 9.66 14.70 -0.74
N ALA A 122 9.70 13.68 0.12
CA ALA A 122 8.59 13.32 0.99
C ALA A 122 8.36 14.35 2.11
N LEU A 123 9.41 14.83 2.78
CA LEU A 123 9.33 15.79 3.87
C LEU A 123 8.79 17.16 3.42
N PHE A 124 9.33 17.68 2.32
CA PHE A 124 9.10 19.08 1.92
C PHE A 124 8.27 19.20 0.64
N GLY A 125 8.37 18.23 -0.26
CA GLY A 125 7.55 18.16 -1.47
C GLY A 125 6.20 17.48 -1.26
N GLY A 126 6.04 16.70 -0.19
CA GLY A 126 4.83 15.90 0.03
C GLY A 126 4.65 14.77 -0.98
N ILE A 127 5.75 14.30 -1.59
CA ILE A 127 5.72 13.31 -2.68
C ILE A 127 6.17 11.96 -2.15
N ALA A 128 5.40 10.91 -2.44
CA ALA A 128 5.83 9.54 -2.19
C ALA A 128 6.73 9.04 -3.33
N ARG A 129 7.83 8.37 -2.98
CA ARG A 129 8.79 7.86 -3.97
C ARG A 129 9.26 6.46 -3.61
N THR A 130 9.62 5.71 -4.63
CA THR A 130 10.27 4.41 -4.51
C THR A 130 11.62 4.48 -5.20
N THR A 131 12.70 4.14 -4.50
CA THR A 131 14.07 4.14 -5.03
C THR A 131 14.79 2.86 -4.66
N ASP A 132 15.82 2.51 -5.43
CA ASP A 132 16.66 1.36 -5.09
C ASP A 132 17.61 1.75 -3.94
N TYR A 133 17.83 0.80 -3.04
CA TYR A 133 18.76 0.90 -1.93
C TYR A 133 19.71 -0.29 -1.99
N SER A 134 20.96 -0.02 -2.35
CA SER A 134 22.02 -1.02 -2.36
C SER A 134 23.00 -0.74 -1.21
N GLY A 135 23.26 -1.77 -0.41
CA GLY A 135 24.20 -1.67 0.71
C GLY A 135 25.64 -1.44 0.22
N VAL A 136 26.43 -0.75 1.04
CA VAL A 136 27.87 -0.57 0.79
C VAL A 136 28.61 -1.83 1.26
N GLY A 137 28.68 -2.86 0.41
CA GLY A 137 29.33 -4.13 0.74
C GLY A 137 29.58 -5.03 -0.47
N ALA A 138 30.42 -6.07 -0.29
CA ALA A 138 30.79 -7.02 -1.35
C ALA A 138 29.64 -7.97 -1.78
N GLN A 139 28.54 -8.00 -1.00
CA GLN A 139 27.33 -8.72 -1.32
C GLN A 139 26.23 -7.72 -1.65
N THR A 140 25.72 -7.77 -2.88
CA THR A 140 24.69 -6.86 -3.38
C THR A 140 23.31 -7.30 -2.89
N TRP A 141 22.96 -6.90 -1.68
CA TRP A 141 21.55 -6.91 -1.27
C TRP A 141 20.82 -5.82 -2.04
N HIS A 142 19.78 -6.22 -2.79
CA HIS A 142 18.96 -5.32 -3.60
C HIS A 142 17.68 -5.04 -2.83
N TRP A 143 17.64 -3.89 -2.18
CA TRP A 143 16.48 -3.49 -1.42
C TRP A 143 15.78 -2.34 -2.13
N ARG A 144 14.49 -2.20 -1.85
CA ARG A 144 13.68 -1.08 -2.33
C ARG A 144 13.33 -0.19 -1.16
N ALA A 145 13.72 1.08 -1.26
CA ALA A 145 13.34 2.14 -0.34
C ALA A 145 12.04 2.80 -0.78
N LEU A 146 11.04 2.79 0.10
CA LEU A 146 9.79 3.50 -0.07
C LEU A 146 9.75 4.68 0.88
N THR A 147 9.47 5.85 0.35
CA THR A 147 9.35 7.10 1.11
C THR A 147 7.94 7.64 0.97
N ARG A 148 7.36 8.13 2.07
CA ARG A 148 6.03 8.73 2.08
C ARG A 148 5.94 9.91 3.05
N PRO A 149 5.27 11.01 2.67
CA PRO A 149 4.93 12.05 3.64
C PRO A 149 3.99 11.50 4.70
N LEU A 150 4.17 11.96 5.94
CA LEU A 150 3.24 11.72 7.04
C LEU A 150 2.60 13.04 7.47
N PRO A 151 1.30 13.04 7.81
CA PRO A 151 0.67 14.22 8.40
C PRO A 151 1.30 14.51 9.76
N ALA A 152 1.87 15.71 9.91
CA ALA A 152 2.38 16.17 11.19
C ALA A 152 1.29 16.94 11.96
N PRO A 153 1.21 16.82 13.30
CA PRO A 153 0.42 17.72 14.13
C PRO A 153 0.80 19.17 13.89
N ALA A 154 -0.17 20.09 13.95
CA ALA A 154 0.08 21.50 13.68
C ALA A 154 1.19 22.06 14.59
N GLY A 155 2.29 22.52 14.00
CA GLY A 155 3.43 23.09 14.72
C GLY A 155 4.58 22.12 15.02
N GLU A 156 4.40 20.82 14.77
CA GLU A 156 5.49 19.85 14.71
C GLU A 156 5.96 19.78 13.25
N GLY A 157 7.28 19.84 13.01
CA GLY A 157 7.86 19.95 11.66
C GLY A 157 7.44 18.82 10.70
N SER A 158 7.85 18.92 9.43
CA SER A 158 7.51 17.92 8.43
C SER A 158 7.92 16.51 8.84
N LEU A 159 7.05 15.52 8.61
CA LEU A 159 7.31 14.12 8.88
C LEU A 159 7.31 13.29 7.60
N ALA A 160 8.23 12.34 7.51
CA ALA A 160 8.27 11.36 6.44
C ALA A 160 8.55 9.97 6.99
N MET A 161 8.00 8.96 6.32
CA MET A 161 8.26 7.56 6.58
C MET A 161 9.22 7.02 5.52
N LEU A 162 10.22 6.25 5.95
CA LEU A 162 11.10 5.45 5.10
C LEU A 162 10.91 3.98 5.46
N VAL A 163 10.59 3.15 4.47
CA VAL A 163 10.48 1.69 4.59
C VAL A 163 11.47 1.05 3.65
N LEU A 164 12.20 0.04 4.13
CA LEU A 164 12.99 -0.82 3.27
C LEU A 164 12.30 -2.17 3.09
N ARG A 165 12.18 -2.62 1.84
CA ARG A 165 11.66 -3.95 1.50
C ARG A 165 12.69 -4.72 0.69
N ASP A 166 12.82 -6.01 1.00
CA ASP A 166 13.58 -6.96 0.19
C ASP A 166 12.79 -7.30 -1.09
N GLU A 167 13.49 -7.57 -2.19
CA GLU A 167 12.88 -8.02 -3.47
C GLU A 167 12.74 -9.53 -3.57
#